data_AF-A0A6B3FP57-F1
#
_entry.id   AF-A0A6B3FP57-F1
#
_cell.length_a   1.000
_cell.length_b   1.000
_cell.length_c   1.000
_cell.angle_alpha   90.00
_cell.angle_beta   90.00
_cell.angle_gamma   90.00
#
_symmetry.space_group_name_H-M   'P 1'
#
loop_
_entity.id
_entity.type
_entity.pdbx_description
1 polymer ?
#
loop_
_entity_poly.entity_id
_entity_poly.type
_entity_poly.pdbx_seq_one_letter_code
_entity_poly.pdbx_strand_id
1 'polypeptide(L)'
;GMLLASAVQMIVGELVPKNWAVSRPLQVARFVAGPQARFAALLRPVITLLNTLANRLVRLLGVEPTDELASARTPGELVSLARHSAEAGALAQDTADLFVRTLSLAGLTAQHVMTPRVKVSALHSSATAADVLNLTRATGLSRFPVYRDRIDEVIG
;
A
#
# COMPACT_ATOMS: atom_id res chain seq x y z
N GLY A 1 -32.37 15.58 42.74
CA GLY A 1 -31.02 15.97 42.31
C GLY A 1 -30.39 14.97 41.36
N MET A 2 -30.16 13.73 41.80
CA MET A 2 -29.44 12.71 41.02
C MET A 2 -30.04 12.37 39.65
N LEU A 3 -31.37 12.19 39.54
CA LEU A 3 -32.00 11.87 38.24
C LEU A 3 -31.75 12.95 37.18
N LEU A 4 -31.81 14.22 37.59
CA LEU A 4 -31.51 15.36 36.72
C LEU A 4 -30.02 15.37 36.35
N ALA A 5 -29.12 15.18 37.32
CA ALA A 5 -27.69 15.10 37.06
C ALA A 5 -27.33 13.94 36.11
N SER A 6 -27.92 12.76 36.32
CA SER A 6 -27.73 11.60 35.45
C SER A 6 -28.29 11.81 34.05
N ALA A 7 -29.48 12.43 33.92
CA ALA A 7 -30.07 12.74 32.63
C ALA A 7 -29.20 13.74 31.84
N VAL A 8 -28.74 14.82 32.50
CA VAL A 8 -27.85 15.81 31.88
C VAL A 8 -26.52 15.17 31.49
N GLN A 9 -25.92 14.34 32.36
CA GLN A 9 -24.68 13.64 32.05
C GLN A 9 -24.82 12.67 30.88
N MET A 10 -25.91 11.90 30.80
CA MET A 10 -26.18 10.99 29.69
C MET A 10 -26.35 11.76 28.37
N ILE A 11 -27.07 12.88 28.40
CA ILE A 11 -27.31 13.70 27.20
C ILE A 11 -26.01 14.36 26.73
N VAL A 12 -25.33 15.08 27.61
CA VAL A 12 -24.16 15.89 27.27
C VAL A 12 -22.90 15.04 27.12
N GLY A 13 -22.73 14.03 27.96
CA GLY A 13 -21.55 13.18 27.99
C GLY A 13 -21.56 12.06 26.95
N GLU A 14 -22.74 11.59 26.54
CA GLU A 14 -22.83 10.41 25.66
C GLU A 14 -23.68 10.65 24.41
N LEU A 15 -24.97 10.96 24.54
CA LEU A 15 -25.88 11.00 23.40
C LEU A 15 -25.52 12.08 22.37
N VAL A 16 -25.21 13.29 22.84
CA VAL A 16 -24.85 14.41 21.95
C VAL A 16 -23.51 14.15 21.25
N PRO A 17 -22.41 13.81 21.95
CA PRO A 17 -21.14 13.50 21.29
C PRO A 17 -21.24 12.32 20.32
N LYS A 18 -21.97 11.26 20.70
CA LYS A 18 -22.14 10.07 19.86
C LYS A 18 -22.88 10.40 18.58
N ASN A 19 -23.98 11.16 18.67
CA ASN A 19 -24.74 11.56 17.50
C ASN A 19 -23.93 12.51 16.58
N TRP A 20 -23.11 13.38 17.17
CA TRP A 20 -22.22 14.24 16.40
C TRP A 20 -21.11 13.46 15.68
N ALA A 21 -20.54 12.44 16.33
CA ALA A 21 -19.54 11.55 15.72
C ALA A 21 -20.11 10.76 14.53
N VAL A 22 -21.35 10.28 14.61
CA VAL A 22 -22.00 9.54 13.51
C VAL A 22 -22.36 10.46 12.35
N SER A 23 -22.87 11.66 12.63
CA SER A 23 -23.31 12.59 11.59
C SER A 23 -22.16 13.32 10.88
N ARG A 24 -21.06 13.62 11.58
CA ARG A 24 -19.89 14.34 11.03
C ARG A 24 -18.55 13.75 11.47
N PRO A 25 -18.26 12.50 11.09
CA PRO A 25 -17.09 11.76 11.57
C PRO A 25 -15.76 12.49 11.31
N LEU A 26 -15.59 13.10 10.13
CA LEU A 26 -14.34 13.82 9.79
C LEU A 26 -14.09 15.07 10.64
N GLN A 27 -15.15 15.83 10.96
CA GLN A 27 -15.01 17.04 11.77
C GLN A 27 -14.70 16.67 13.23
N VAL A 28 -15.39 15.65 13.75
CA VAL A 28 -15.14 15.14 15.10
C VAL A 28 -13.74 14.54 15.20
N ALA A 29 -13.32 13.75 14.21
CA ALA A 29 -11.97 13.19 14.17
C ALA A 29 -10.91 14.30 14.17
N ARG A 30 -11.07 15.35 13.36
CA ARG A 30 -10.16 16.50 13.35
C ARG A 30 -10.10 17.24 14.70
N PHE A 31 -11.25 17.42 15.35
CA PHE A 31 -11.32 18.07 16.66
C PHE A 31 -10.62 17.25 17.75
N VAL A 32 -10.85 15.93 17.77
CA VAL A 32 -10.32 15.02 18.80
C VAL A 32 -8.85 14.63 18.56
N ALA A 33 -8.38 14.64 17.31
CA ALA A 33 -7.01 14.25 16.94
C ALA A 33 -5.94 15.07 17.68
N GLY A 34 -6.12 16.39 17.81
CA GLY A 34 -5.16 17.25 18.50
C GLY A 34 -5.02 16.93 20.00
N PRO A 35 -6.10 16.96 20.79
CA PRO A 35 -6.09 16.54 22.20
C PRO A 35 -5.54 15.12 22.40
N GLN A 36 -5.96 14.17 21.57
CA GLN A 36 -5.51 12.77 21.65
C GLN A 36 -4.01 12.63 21.36
N ALA A 37 -3.48 13.34 20.36
CA ALA A 37 -2.05 13.36 20.04
C ALA A 37 -1.22 13.95 21.19
N ARG A 38 -1.69 15.03 21.83
CA ARG A 38 -1.01 15.62 23.00
C ARG A 38 -1.00 14.66 24.19
N PHE A 39 -2.13 14.01 24.47
CA PHE A 39 -2.23 13.00 25.52
C PHE A 39 -1.28 11.82 25.26
N ALA A 40 -1.26 11.31 24.03
CA ALA A 40 -0.34 10.25 23.62
C ALA A 40 1.13 10.68 23.73
N ALA A 41 1.46 11.93 23.37
CA ALA A 41 2.80 12.47 23.51
C ALA A 41 3.23 12.59 24.98
N LEU A 42 2.33 13.03 25.87
CA LEU A 42 2.58 13.15 27.31
C LEU A 42 2.79 11.78 27.95
N LEU A 43 1.97 10.79 27.60
CA LEU A 43 2.06 9.42 28.12
C LEU A 43 3.03 8.53 27.37
N ARG A 44 3.68 9.03 26.32
CA ARG A 44 4.66 8.29 25.51
C ARG A 44 5.69 7.53 26.36
N PRO A 45 6.34 8.11 27.40
CA PRO A 45 7.29 7.34 28.22
C PRO A 45 6.65 6.14 28.92
N VAL A 46 5.41 6.29 29.42
CA VAL A 46 4.65 5.21 30.07
C VAL A 46 4.30 4.12 29.05
N ILE A 47 3.80 4.53 27.87
CA ILE A 47 3.46 3.61 26.78
C ILE A 47 4.70 2.80 26.36
N THR A 48 5.84 3.46 26.17
CA THR A 48 7.09 2.77 25.79
C THR A 48 7.59 1.82 26.87
N LEU A 49 7.48 2.19 28.15
CA LEU A 49 7.87 1.32 29.26
C LEU A 49 7.02 0.05 29.28
N LEU A 50 5.69 0.21 29.23
CA LEU A 50 4.75 -0.91 29.26
C LEU A 50 4.93 -1.83 28.04
N ASN A 51 5.07 -1.26 26.84
CA ASN A 51 5.34 -2.04 25.62
C ASN A 51 6.65 -2.82 25.72
N THR A 52 7.70 -2.20 26.26
CA THR A 52 9.01 -2.88 26.44
C THR A 52 8.88 -4.05 27.42
N LEU A 53 8.14 -3.87 28.52
CA LEU A 53 7.89 -4.95 29.48
C LEU A 53 7.05 -6.07 28.86
N ALA A 54 5.99 -5.73 28.13
CA ALA A 54 5.16 -6.71 27.42
C ALA A 54 5.98 -7.52 26.41
N ASN A 55 6.76 -6.85 25.56
CA ASN A 55 7.63 -7.51 24.58
C ASN A 55 8.69 -8.41 25.23
N ARG A 56 9.23 -8.03 26.40
CA ARG A 56 10.14 -8.88 27.16
C ARG A 56 9.45 -10.13 27.71
N LEU A 57 8.23 -10.00 28.23
CA LEU A 57 7.46 -11.14 28.73
C LEU A 57 7.10 -12.13 27.60
N VAL A 58 6.68 -11.60 26.45
CA VAL A 58 6.34 -12.40 25.27
C VAL A 58 7.58 -13.15 24.74
N ARG A 59 8.75 -12.48 24.70
CA ARG A 59 10.04 -13.13 24.37
C ARG A 59 10.40 -14.24 25.35
N LEU A 60 10.17 -14.05 26.65
CA LEU A 60 10.44 -15.07 27.67
C LEU A 60 9.55 -16.31 27.50
N LEU A 61 8.36 -16.15 26.91
CA LEU A 61 7.43 -17.23 26.58
C LEU A 61 7.72 -17.87 25.20
N GLY A 62 8.79 -17.46 24.51
CA GLY A 62 9.20 -18.02 23.23
C GLY A 62 8.41 -17.52 22.02
N VAL A 63 7.65 -16.43 22.17
CA VAL A 63 6.90 -15.79 21.07
C VAL A 63 7.66 -14.56 20.58
N GLU A 64 7.78 -14.39 19.27
CA GLU A 64 8.42 -13.19 18.71
C GLU A 64 7.45 -11.99 18.80
N PRO A 65 7.83 -10.88 19.47
CA PRO A 65 6.98 -9.70 19.52
C PRO A 65 6.84 -9.08 18.14
N THR A 66 5.59 -8.88 17.71
CA THR A 66 5.28 -8.11 16.51
C THR A 66 5.06 -6.66 16.90
N ASP A 67 5.99 -5.77 16.58
CA ASP A 67 5.78 -4.33 16.72
C ASP A 67 4.87 -3.85 15.58
N GLU A 68 3.57 -3.74 15.82
CA GLU A 68 2.61 -3.08 14.91
C GLU A 68 2.78 -1.54 14.87
N LEU A 69 3.83 -0.99 15.50
CA LEU A 69 4.10 0.45 15.61
C LEU A 69 4.78 1.06 14.38
N ALA A 70 4.89 0.33 13.27
CA ALA A 70 5.19 0.93 11.98
C ALA A 70 3.98 1.75 11.52
N SER A 71 3.99 3.04 11.87
CA SER A 71 3.12 4.11 11.34
C SER A 71 3.22 4.31 9.81
N ALA A 72 3.67 3.31 9.06
CA ALA A 72 3.54 3.25 7.63
C ALA A 72 2.27 2.46 7.33
N ARG A 73 1.24 3.18 6.86
CA ARG A 73 0.03 2.56 6.30
C ARG A 73 0.43 1.41 5.39
N THR A 74 -0.25 0.28 5.51
CA THR A 74 0.05 -0.84 4.62
C THR A 74 -0.22 -0.42 3.16
N PRO A 75 0.46 -1.00 2.16
CA PRO A 75 0.22 -0.67 0.76
C PRO A 75 -1.27 -0.77 0.37
N GLY A 76 -2.00 -1.75 0.93
CA GLY A 76 -3.43 -1.90 0.71
C GLY A 76 -4.26 -0.74 1.28
N GLU A 77 -3.92 -0.23 2.46
CA GLU A 77 -4.57 0.96 3.03
C GLU A 77 -4.31 2.21 2.21
N LEU A 78 -3.09 2.38 1.67
CA LEU A 78 -2.74 3.50 0.79
C LEU A 78 -3.52 3.46 -0.52
N VAL A 79 -3.70 2.27 -1.11
CA VAL A 79 -4.55 2.07 -2.29
C VAL A 79 -5.99 2.46 -2.00
N SER A 80 -6.54 2.03 -0.86
CA SER A 80 -7.89 2.37 -0.43
C SER A 80 -8.07 3.88 -0.25
N LEU A 81 -7.11 4.54 0.41
CA LEU A 81 -7.09 5.99 0.59
C LEU A 81 -7.03 6.75 -0.74
N ALA A 82 -6.20 6.30 -1.68
CA ALA A 82 -6.08 6.93 -3.00
C ALA A 82 -7.38 6.84 -3.80
N ARG A 83 -8.03 5.66 -3.80
CA ARG A 83 -9.34 5.46 -4.45
C ARG A 83 -10.42 6.33 -3.82
N HIS A 84 -10.50 6.32 -2.49
CA HIS A 84 -11.50 7.13 -1.80
C HIS A 84 -11.28 8.64 -1.99
N SER A 85 -10.02 9.08 -2.04
CA SER A 85 -9.68 10.48 -2.36
C SER A 85 -10.13 10.86 -3.76
N ALA A 86 -10.06 9.92 -4.72
CA ALA A 86 -10.53 10.15 -6.08
C ALA A 86 -12.05 10.18 -6.19
N GLU A 87 -12.76 9.32 -5.46
CA GLU A 87 -14.23 9.35 -5.35
C GLU A 87 -14.73 10.63 -4.69
N ALA A 88 -14.01 11.12 -3.68
CA ALA A 88 -14.31 12.37 -2.99
C ALA A 88 -13.91 13.63 -3.80
N GLY A 89 -13.35 13.46 -5.01
CA GLY A 89 -12.89 14.56 -5.87
C GLY A 89 -11.65 15.30 -5.36
N ALA A 90 -10.99 14.79 -4.32
CA ALA A 90 -9.76 15.35 -3.77
C ALA A 90 -8.50 14.94 -4.56
N LEU A 91 -8.62 13.91 -5.41
CA LEU A 91 -7.56 13.41 -6.29
C LEU A 91 -8.13 13.12 -7.68
N ALA A 92 -7.38 13.41 -8.74
CA ALA A 92 -7.81 13.01 -10.09
C ALA A 92 -7.76 11.48 -10.24
N GLN A 93 -8.74 10.90 -10.94
CA GLN A 93 -8.84 9.45 -11.15
C GLN A 93 -7.56 8.88 -11.79
N ASP A 94 -7.04 9.52 -12.84
CA ASP A 94 -5.82 9.07 -13.52
C ASP A 94 -4.60 9.05 -12.58
N THR A 95 -4.50 10.03 -11.68
CA THR A 95 -3.44 10.10 -10.67
C THR A 95 -3.57 8.99 -9.64
N ALA A 96 -4.79 8.70 -9.19
CA ALA A 96 -5.06 7.61 -8.26
C ALA A 96 -4.71 6.26 -8.91
N ASP A 97 -5.11 6.04 -10.15
CA ASP A 97 -4.80 4.82 -10.91
C ASP A 97 -3.30 4.65 -11.11
N LEU A 98 -2.58 5.72 -11.46
CA LEU A 98 -1.13 5.69 -11.57
C LEU A 98 -0.49 5.32 -10.22
N PHE A 99 -0.92 5.96 -9.13
CA PHE A 99 -0.42 5.69 -7.79
C PHE A 99 -0.61 4.21 -7.38
N VAL A 100 -1.81 3.66 -7.61
CA VAL A 100 -2.11 2.26 -7.34
C VAL A 100 -1.22 1.33 -8.15
N ARG A 101 -1.05 1.59 -9.46
CA ARG A 101 -0.18 0.80 -10.34
C ARG A 101 1.28 0.86 -9.89
N THR A 102 1.77 2.02 -9.47
CA THR A 102 3.13 2.19 -8.96
C THR A 102 3.36 1.37 -7.68
N LEU A 103 2.40 1.36 -6.75
CA LEU A 103 2.50 0.53 -5.55
C LEU A 103 2.49 -0.97 -5.89
N SER A 104 1.69 -1.40 -6.88
CA SER A 104 1.66 -2.80 -7.33
C SER A 104 2.95 -3.25 -8.01
N LEU A 105 3.73 -2.33 -8.58
CA LEU A 105 4.99 -2.65 -9.26
C LEU A 105 6.01 -3.33 -8.34
N ALA A 106 6.02 -2.99 -7.05
CA ALA A 106 6.91 -3.59 -6.06
C ALA A 106 6.69 -5.10 -5.89
N GLY A 107 5.47 -5.60 -6.18
CA GLY A 107 5.15 -7.03 -6.14
C GLY A 107 5.36 -7.77 -7.45
N LEU A 108 5.68 -7.06 -8.55
CA LEU A 108 5.87 -7.68 -9.85
C LEU A 108 7.29 -8.27 -9.96
N THR A 109 7.36 -9.53 -10.36
CA THR A 109 8.60 -10.20 -10.76
C THR A 109 8.74 -10.21 -12.28
N ALA A 110 9.94 -10.49 -12.80
CA ALA A 110 10.17 -10.64 -14.24
C ALA A 110 9.19 -11.63 -14.89
N GLN A 111 8.75 -12.66 -14.16
CA GLN A 111 7.76 -13.63 -14.64
C GLN A 111 6.39 -13.03 -14.96
N HIS A 112 5.98 -11.97 -14.27
CA HIS A 112 4.70 -11.33 -14.49
C HIS A 112 4.67 -10.48 -15.77
N VAL A 113 5.84 -10.05 -16.27
CA VAL A 113 5.96 -9.09 -17.37
C VAL A 113 6.78 -9.59 -18.56
N MET A 114 7.46 -10.73 -18.45
CA MET A 114 8.23 -11.29 -19.56
C MET A 114 7.34 -11.85 -20.66
N THR A 115 7.87 -11.87 -21.89
CA THR A 115 7.23 -12.60 -22.99
C THR A 115 7.53 -14.09 -22.84
N PRO A 116 6.51 -14.98 -22.83
CA PRO A 116 6.75 -16.42 -22.75
C PRO A 116 7.65 -16.90 -23.90
N ARG A 117 8.60 -17.79 -23.60
CA ARG A 117 9.59 -18.34 -24.55
C ARG A 117 9.01 -18.73 -25.91
N VAL A 118 7.87 -19.40 -25.92
CA VAL A 118 7.19 -19.88 -27.14
C VAL A 118 6.64 -18.77 -28.03
N LYS A 119 6.55 -17.54 -27.52
CA LYS A 119 6.10 -16.34 -28.24
C LYS A 119 7.26 -15.39 -28.58
N VAL A 120 8.49 -15.73 -28.18
CA VAL A 120 9.65 -14.88 -28.47
C VAL A 120 10.05 -15.05 -29.93
N SER A 121 10.10 -13.92 -30.66
CA SER A 121 10.72 -13.85 -31.97
C SER A 121 12.22 -13.59 -31.79
N ALA A 122 13.06 -14.52 -32.22
CA ALA A 122 14.51 -14.47 -32.05
C ALA A 122 15.23 -14.76 -33.37
N LEU A 123 16.50 -14.36 -33.47
CA LEU A 123 17.33 -14.56 -34.66
C LEU A 123 18.53 -15.44 -34.32
N HIS A 124 18.93 -16.30 -35.25
CA HIS A 124 20.16 -17.07 -35.11
C HIS A 124 21.38 -16.15 -35.28
N SER A 125 22.51 -16.50 -34.65
CA SER A 125 23.78 -15.76 -34.71
C SER A 125 24.33 -15.53 -36.12
N SER A 126 23.91 -16.34 -37.10
CA SER A 126 24.28 -16.22 -38.52
C SER A 126 23.26 -15.44 -39.36
N ALA A 127 22.22 -14.86 -38.74
CA ALA A 127 21.18 -14.11 -39.44
C ALA A 127 21.76 -12.82 -40.06
N THR A 128 21.26 -12.47 -41.24
CA THR A 128 21.70 -11.30 -41.98
C THR A 128 20.91 -10.05 -41.60
N ALA A 129 21.41 -8.88 -41.99
CA ALA A 129 20.66 -7.62 -41.84
C ALA A 129 19.30 -7.65 -42.59
N ALA A 130 19.21 -8.38 -43.70
CA ALA A 130 17.96 -8.55 -44.42
C ALA A 130 16.93 -9.35 -43.60
N ASP A 131 17.38 -10.38 -42.88
CA ASP A 131 16.53 -11.19 -42.00
C ASP A 131 15.97 -10.35 -40.85
N VAL A 132 16.79 -9.48 -40.26
CA VAL A 132 16.34 -8.52 -39.23
C VAL A 132 15.25 -7.60 -39.79
N LEU A 133 15.45 -7.04 -40.99
CA LEU A 133 14.47 -6.15 -41.64
C LEU A 133 13.17 -6.86 -42.00
N ASN A 134 13.25 -8.13 -42.41
CA ASN A 134 12.08 -8.95 -42.69
C ASN A 134 11.30 -9.24 -41.41
N LEU A 135 11.99 -9.65 -40.33
CA LEU A 135 11.37 -9.95 -39.05
C LEU A 135 10.77 -8.70 -38.37
N THR A 136 11.45 -7.56 -38.48
CA THR A 136 10.94 -6.25 -38.02
C THR A 136 9.64 -5.91 -38.71
N ARG A 137 9.56 -6.06 -40.04
CA ARG A 137 8.33 -5.80 -40.81
C ARG A 137 7.20 -6.78 -40.47
N ALA A 138 7.53 -8.04 -40.21
CA ALA A 138 6.53 -9.06 -39.90
C ALA A 138 5.95 -8.91 -38.48
N THR A 139 6.76 -8.50 -37.50
CA THR A 139 6.38 -8.48 -36.08
C THR A 139 6.11 -7.08 -35.51
N GLY A 140 6.63 -6.04 -36.15
CA GLY A 140 6.61 -4.67 -35.62
C GLY A 140 7.56 -4.42 -34.44
N LEU A 141 8.39 -5.39 -34.06
CA LEU A 141 9.30 -5.28 -32.92
C LEU A 141 10.62 -4.60 -33.31
N SER A 142 11.18 -3.81 -32.41
CA SER A 142 12.45 -3.09 -32.63
C SER A 142 13.71 -3.85 -32.19
N ARG A 143 13.56 -4.94 -31.41
CA ARG A 143 14.66 -5.71 -30.82
C ARG A 143 14.32 -7.19 -30.84
N PHE A 144 15.31 -8.01 -31.18
CA PHE A 144 15.20 -9.46 -31.26
C PHE A 144 16.39 -10.08 -30.54
N PRO A 145 16.16 -11.00 -29.58
CA PRO A 145 17.25 -11.77 -29.00
C PRO A 145 17.98 -12.57 -30.08
N VAL A 146 19.30 -12.58 -30.02
CA VAL A 146 20.18 -13.35 -30.90
C VAL A 146 20.64 -14.59 -30.14
N TYR A 147 20.44 -15.77 -30.72
CA TYR A 147 20.84 -17.04 -30.11
C TYR A 147 21.89 -17.77 -30.94
N ARG A 148 22.69 -18.62 -30.28
CA ARG A 148 23.66 -19.50 -30.94
C ARG A 148 23.01 -20.82 -31.32
N ASP A 149 23.13 -21.88 -30.53
CA ASP A 149 22.66 -23.20 -30.94
C ASP A 149 21.19 -23.44 -30.56
N ARG A 150 20.77 -22.89 -29.42
CA ARG A 150 19.40 -23.00 -28.90
C ARG A 150 18.90 -21.64 -28.46
N ILE A 151 17.58 -21.44 -28.48
CA ILE A 151 16.96 -20.18 -28.02
C ILE A 151 17.24 -19.86 -26.54
N ASP A 152 17.73 -20.84 -25.77
CA ASP A 152 18.15 -20.70 -24.38
C ASP A 152 19.57 -20.10 -24.26
N GLU A 153 20.34 -20.08 -25.35
CA GLU A 153 21.70 -19.56 -25.46
C GLU A 153 21.69 -18.20 -26.16
N VAL A 154 21.12 -17.20 -25.47
CA VAL A 154 21.07 -15.81 -25.95
C VAL A 154 22.45 -15.17 -25.79
N ILE A 155 22.97 -14.60 -26.88
CA ILE A 155 24.31 -13.99 -26.98
C ILE A 155 24.27 -12.47 -27.22
N GLY A 156 23.08 -11.90 -27.47
CA GLY A 156 22.90 -10.47 -27.73
C GLY A 156 21.46 -10.08 -28.03
#